data_AF-A0A7S3LSR1-F1
#
_entry.id   AF-A0A7S3LSR1-F1
#
_cell.length_a   1.000
_cell.length_b   1.000
_cell.length_c   1.000
_cell.angle_alpha   90.00
_cell.angle_beta   90.00
_cell.angle_gamma   90.00
#
_symmetry.space_group_name_H-M   'P 1'
#
loop_
_entity.id
_entity.type
_entity.pdbx_description
1 polymer ?
#
loop_
_entity_poly.entity_id
_entity_poly.type
_entity_poly.pdbx_seq_one_letter_code
_entity_poly.pdbx_strand_id
1 'polypeptide(L)'
;DEYDLSEDEFWDDQPRKKKGKNKRTGGGDRQQIARPQSQLLMGVPGSFGNIIALKKRRKIDPNQLVYCRFPMSPLPLSWALPIETTATETYDHSEYIYKEVKDVTKFNFPSLGKDFEGVYVDPPWHSGFKPASLKKLKIENVVTSGLLFIWVEKEYIPDILEIYKDKFVYVENITWVTLTVGNRAYVEKSTYLGKAKKIVLVLR
;
A
#
# COMPACT_ATOMS: atom_id res chain seq x y z
N ASP A 1 6.73 -32.90 -5.67
CA ASP A 1 5.68 -31.89 -5.45
C ASP A 1 6.26 -30.51 -5.67
N GLU A 2 5.81 -30.01 -6.80
CA GLU A 2 6.33 -28.99 -7.69
C GLU A 2 5.93 -27.62 -7.14
N TYR A 3 6.91 -26.78 -6.78
CA TYR A 3 6.68 -25.36 -6.58
C TYR A 3 7.17 -24.64 -7.84
N ASP A 4 6.18 -24.26 -8.63
CA ASP A 4 6.23 -23.43 -9.81
C ASP A 4 6.94 -22.09 -9.50
N LEU A 5 8.12 -21.90 -10.08
CA LEU A 5 8.95 -20.69 -10.00
C LEU A 5 8.87 -19.91 -11.33
N SER A 6 7.68 -19.71 -11.88
CA SER A 6 7.50 -19.06 -13.19
C SER A 6 7.20 -17.56 -13.17
N GLU A 7 7.16 -16.89 -12.00
CA GLU A 7 6.95 -15.42 -11.97
C GLU A 7 8.24 -14.59 -12.14
N ASP A 8 9.42 -15.19 -11.96
CA ASP A 8 10.70 -14.48 -12.06
C ASP A 8 11.23 -14.32 -13.50
N GLU A 9 10.65 -15.04 -14.48
CA GLU A 9 11.07 -14.97 -15.90
C GLU A 9 10.52 -13.75 -16.66
N PHE A 10 9.54 -13.02 -16.10
CA PHE A 10 8.88 -11.91 -16.82
C PHE A 10 9.76 -10.65 -16.98
N TRP A 11 10.84 -10.52 -16.21
CA TRP A 11 11.68 -9.32 -16.22
C TRP A 11 13.01 -9.45 -16.98
N ASP A 12 13.32 -10.62 -17.57
CA ASP A 12 14.65 -10.90 -18.14
C ASP A 12 14.74 -10.73 -19.68
N ASP A 13 13.86 -9.91 -20.26
CA ASP A 13 13.95 -9.51 -21.68
C ASP A 13 14.96 -8.37 -21.89
N GLN A 14 16.24 -8.77 -21.89
CA GLN A 14 17.39 -8.25 -22.65
C GLN A 14 17.35 -6.77 -23.15
N PRO A 15 18.25 -5.88 -22.68
CA PRO A 15 18.58 -4.69 -23.46
C PRO A 15 19.58 -5.02 -24.59
N ARG A 16 19.11 -4.89 -25.84
CA ARG A 16 19.94 -4.84 -27.05
C ARG A 16 21.10 -3.84 -26.88
N LYS A 17 22.34 -4.33 -26.95
CA LYS A 17 23.57 -3.51 -26.95
C LYS A 17 23.57 -2.55 -28.15
N LYS A 18 23.39 -1.24 -27.92
CA LYS A 18 23.88 -0.20 -28.83
C LYS A 18 25.11 0.48 -28.21
N LYS A 19 26.29 0.18 -28.78
CA LYS A 19 27.54 0.91 -28.55
C LYS A 19 27.38 2.34 -29.09
N GLY A 20 27.28 3.34 -28.21
CA GLY A 20 27.40 4.76 -28.55
C GLY A 20 28.51 5.38 -27.71
N LYS A 21 29.56 5.90 -28.38
CA LYS A 21 30.72 6.55 -27.75
C LYS A 21 30.32 7.82 -26.98
N ASN A 22 30.93 8.00 -25.81
CA ASN A 22 30.83 9.17 -24.93
C ASN A 22 31.13 10.50 -25.65
N LYS A 23 30.30 11.51 -25.41
CA LYS A 23 30.74 12.91 -25.29
C LYS A 23 30.46 13.37 -23.86
N ARG A 24 31.53 13.57 -23.09
CA ARG A 24 31.49 14.21 -21.77
C ARG A 24 31.28 15.71 -21.97
N THR A 25 30.16 16.23 -21.50
CA THR A 25 30.01 17.66 -21.19
C THR A 25 29.64 17.76 -19.71
N GLY A 26 30.51 18.41 -18.94
CA GLY A 26 30.32 18.66 -17.52
C GLY A 26 29.27 19.73 -17.27
N GLY A 27 28.74 19.74 -16.05
CA GLY A 27 27.94 20.82 -15.52
C GLY A 27 26.86 20.35 -14.54
N GLY A 28 26.99 20.79 -13.29
CA GLY A 28 25.86 21.04 -12.41
C GLY A 28 25.53 19.97 -11.38
N ASP A 29 25.62 20.36 -10.11
CA ASP A 29 25.08 19.71 -8.91
C ASP A 29 23.82 18.88 -9.19
N ARG A 30 23.96 17.56 -9.04
CA ARG A 30 22.83 16.67 -8.83
C ARG A 30 23.29 15.55 -7.92
N GLN A 31 22.66 15.51 -6.75
CA GLN A 31 22.62 14.41 -5.80
C GLN A 31 23.07 13.10 -6.46
N GLN A 32 24.15 12.52 -5.96
CA GLN A 32 24.61 11.20 -6.38
C GLN A 32 23.47 10.22 -6.12
N ILE A 33 22.62 10.02 -7.12
CA ILE A 33 21.53 9.07 -7.07
C ILE A 33 22.21 7.72 -6.88
N ALA A 34 22.08 7.16 -5.67
CA ALA A 34 22.61 5.85 -5.35
C ALA A 34 22.21 4.91 -6.49
N ARG A 35 23.21 4.43 -7.24
CA ARG A 35 22.98 3.43 -8.27
C ARG A 35 22.35 2.23 -7.56
N PRO A 36 21.36 1.55 -8.15
CA PRO A 36 20.93 0.26 -7.63
C PRO A 36 22.18 -0.61 -7.53
N GLN A 37 22.62 -0.88 -6.31
CA GLN A 37 23.91 -1.51 -6.07
C GLN A 37 23.77 -2.97 -6.49
N SER A 38 24.29 -3.29 -7.67
CA SER A 38 24.24 -4.63 -8.27
C SER A 38 24.54 -5.73 -7.25
N GLN A 39 23.72 -6.77 -7.26
CA GLN A 39 23.86 -7.93 -6.39
C GLN A 39 25.24 -8.57 -6.64
N LEU A 40 26.06 -8.68 -5.58
CA LEU A 40 27.38 -9.30 -5.67
C LEU A 40 27.22 -10.79 -5.36
N LEU A 41 27.36 -11.64 -6.37
CA LEU A 41 27.54 -13.08 -6.20
C LEU A 41 29.02 -13.33 -5.90
N MET A 42 29.29 -14.10 -4.84
CA MET A 42 30.66 -14.47 -4.47
C MET A 42 30.84 -15.96 -4.73
N GLY A 43 31.76 -16.31 -5.63
CA GLY A 43 32.12 -17.71 -5.88
C GLY A 43 33.03 -18.22 -4.77
N VAL A 44 32.61 -19.27 -4.06
CA VAL A 44 33.45 -19.98 -3.09
C VAL A 44 33.81 -21.33 -3.69
N PRO A 45 35.10 -21.68 -3.80
CA PRO A 45 35.50 -23.01 -4.27
C PRO A 45 35.14 -24.03 -3.19
N GLY A 46 34.32 -25.01 -3.57
CA GLY A 46 34.01 -26.18 -2.77
C GLY A 46 35.15 -27.20 -2.81
N SER A 47 35.18 -28.10 -1.83
CA SER A 47 36.19 -29.14 -1.65
C SER A 47 36.34 -30.11 -2.84
N PHE A 48 35.36 -30.15 -3.76
CA PHE A 48 35.35 -31.00 -4.95
C PHE A 48 35.58 -30.23 -6.27
N GLY A 49 36.04 -28.97 -6.22
CA GLY A 49 36.30 -28.15 -7.43
C GLY A 49 35.08 -27.41 -7.99
N ASN A 50 33.93 -27.54 -7.34
CA ASN A 50 32.69 -26.86 -7.71
C ASN A 50 32.71 -25.41 -7.19
N ILE A 51 32.36 -24.40 -8.01
CA ILE A 51 32.20 -23.03 -7.52
C ILE A 51 30.76 -22.85 -7.03
N ILE A 52 30.58 -22.69 -5.72
CA ILE A 52 29.28 -22.37 -5.14
C ILE A 52 29.13 -20.85 -5.13
N ALA A 53 28.16 -20.34 -5.89
CA ALA A 53 27.82 -18.92 -5.88
C ALA A 53 26.97 -18.61 -4.64
N LEU A 54 27.57 -17.98 -3.63
CA LEU A 54 26.84 -17.51 -2.46
C LEU A 54 26.35 -16.08 -2.70
N LYS A 55 25.05 -15.86 -2.55
CA LYS A 55 24.46 -14.52 -2.52
C LYS A 55 24.88 -13.85 -1.21
N LYS A 56 25.79 -12.88 -1.28
CA LYS A 56 26.25 -12.15 -0.09
C LYS A 56 25.07 -11.36 0.48
N ARG A 57 24.50 -11.81 1.61
CA ARG A 57 23.52 -11.04 2.39
C ARG A 57 24.22 -9.77 2.88
N ARG A 58 23.85 -8.62 2.34
CA ARG A 58 24.37 -7.33 2.81
C ARG A 58 23.72 -7.01 4.16
N LYS A 59 24.52 -6.48 5.09
CA LYS A 59 23.97 -5.78 6.27
C LYS A 59 23.33 -4.50 5.74
N ILE A 60 22.02 -4.51 5.62
CA ILE A 60 21.22 -3.33 5.31
C ILE A 60 21.04 -2.61 6.64
N ASP A 61 21.42 -1.34 6.72
CA ASP A 61 21.11 -0.51 7.87
C ASP A 61 19.58 -0.34 7.93
N PRO A 62 18.90 -0.76 9.02
CA PRO A 62 17.45 -0.64 9.14
C PRO A 62 16.96 0.81 9.06
N ASN A 63 17.83 1.80 9.32
CA ASN A 63 17.50 3.23 9.24
C ASN A 63 17.79 3.83 7.85
N GLN A 64 18.34 3.06 6.91
CA GLN A 64 18.63 3.56 5.58
C GLN A 64 17.34 3.75 4.77
N LEU A 65 17.09 4.99 4.33
CA LEU A 65 15.99 5.29 3.41
C LEU A 65 16.19 4.55 2.08
N VAL A 66 15.31 3.60 1.80
CA VAL A 66 15.25 2.91 0.52
C VAL A 66 14.36 3.71 -0.43
N TYR A 67 14.96 4.27 -1.48
CA TYR A 67 14.23 4.97 -2.53
C TYR A 67 13.81 3.97 -3.61
N CYS A 68 12.50 3.76 -3.77
CA CYS A 68 11.97 3.12 -4.97
C CYS A 68 11.78 4.18 -6.06
N ARG A 69 12.30 3.93 -7.27
CA ARG A 69 12.08 4.83 -8.40
C ARG A 69 10.72 4.53 -9.00
N PHE A 70 9.78 5.47 -8.84
CA PHE A 70 8.51 5.44 -9.54
C PHE A 70 8.73 5.73 -11.04
N PRO A 71 7.93 5.17 -11.96
CA PRO A 71 7.99 5.52 -13.38
C PRO A 71 7.94 7.03 -13.55
N MET A 72 8.73 7.54 -14.50
CA MET A 72 8.78 8.97 -14.77
C MET A 72 7.38 9.49 -15.13
N SER A 73 7.06 10.71 -14.67
CA SER A 73 5.77 11.34 -14.99
C SER A 73 5.72 11.75 -16.47
N PRO A 74 4.62 11.47 -17.19
CA PRO A 74 3.38 10.82 -16.74
C PRO A 74 3.50 9.29 -16.60
N LEU A 75 2.76 8.71 -15.66
CA LEU A 75 2.71 7.25 -15.48
C LEU A 75 2.28 6.56 -16.79
N PRO A 76 3.02 5.51 -17.23
CA PRO A 76 2.61 4.74 -18.39
C PRO A 76 1.23 4.11 -18.19
N LEU A 77 0.43 4.01 -19.26
CA LEU A 77 -0.89 3.36 -19.21
C LEU A 77 -0.80 1.88 -18.81
N SER A 78 0.34 1.22 -19.03
CA SER A 78 0.56 -0.15 -18.55
C SER A 78 0.60 -0.27 -17.02
N TRP A 79 0.70 0.85 -16.29
CA TRP A 79 0.73 0.92 -14.83
C TRP A 79 -0.60 1.38 -14.21
N ALA A 80 -1.61 1.68 -15.03
CA ALA A 80 -2.89 2.20 -14.54
C ALA A 80 -4.04 1.64 -15.37
N LEU A 81 -5.08 1.15 -14.70
CA LEU A 81 -6.34 0.84 -15.35
C LEU A 81 -7.13 2.14 -15.57
N PRO A 82 -7.72 2.35 -16.76
CA PRO A 82 -8.65 3.46 -16.95
C PRO A 82 -9.86 3.25 -16.04
N ILE A 83 -10.23 4.30 -15.31
CA ILE A 83 -11.48 4.31 -14.54
C ILE A 83 -12.60 4.49 -15.56
N GLU A 84 -13.33 3.42 -15.84
CA GLU A 84 -14.55 3.50 -16.62
C GLU A 84 -15.62 4.23 -15.80
N THR A 85 -16.38 5.11 -16.45
CA THR A 85 -17.57 5.70 -15.84
C THR A 85 -18.51 4.56 -15.45
N THR A 86 -18.77 4.42 -14.15
CA THR A 86 -19.78 3.50 -13.65
C THR A 86 -21.11 3.81 -14.31
N ALA A 87 -21.69 2.83 -14.98
CA ALA A 87 -23.10 2.89 -15.37
C ALA A 87 -23.91 3.09 -14.08
N THR A 88 -25.01 3.86 -14.16
CA THR A 88 -25.94 4.00 -13.05
C THR A 88 -26.60 2.63 -12.83
N GLU A 89 -25.99 1.78 -12.02
CA GLU A 89 -26.58 0.51 -11.65
C GLU A 89 -27.82 0.81 -10.80
N THR A 90 -28.98 0.41 -11.30
CA THR A 90 -30.22 0.39 -10.52
C THR A 90 -30.15 -0.83 -9.61
N TYR A 91 -29.63 -0.66 -8.41
CA TYR A 91 -29.61 -1.72 -7.41
C TYR A 91 -31.04 -2.00 -6.94
N ASP A 92 -31.45 -3.28 -6.94
CA ASP A 92 -32.67 -3.67 -6.25
C ASP A 92 -32.46 -3.47 -4.74
N HIS A 93 -33.27 -2.59 -4.15
CA HIS A 93 -33.18 -2.22 -2.73
C HIS A 93 -33.68 -3.29 -1.77
N SER A 94 -34.17 -4.42 -2.28
CA SER A 94 -34.81 -5.48 -1.49
C SER A 94 -33.86 -6.19 -0.50
N GLU A 95 -32.56 -6.25 -0.77
CA GLU A 95 -31.59 -7.02 0.03
C GLU A 95 -30.80 -6.18 1.07
N TYR A 96 -31.01 -4.86 1.13
CA TYR A 96 -30.26 -4.01 2.05
C TYR A 96 -31.13 -3.10 2.90
N ILE A 97 -30.64 -2.85 4.11
CA ILE A 97 -31.27 -1.95 5.06
C ILE A 97 -30.44 -0.66 5.08
N TYR A 98 -30.97 0.39 4.49
CA TYR A 98 -30.42 1.73 4.67
C TYR A 98 -30.91 2.33 5.98
N LYS A 99 -29.97 2.83 6.80
CA LYS A 99 -30.29 3.50 8.06
C LYS A 99 -29.45 4.74 8.24
N GLU A 100 -30.10 5.89 8.25
CA GLU A 100 -29.48 7.17 8.55
C GLU A 100 -29.56 7.47 10.05
N VAL A 101 -28.44 7.90 10.63
CA VAL A 101 -28.34 8.22 12.05
C VAL A 101 -27.61 9.55 12.22
N LYS A 102 -28.17 10.44 13.05
CA LYS A 102 -27.58 11.78 13.31
C LYS A 102 -26.18 11.71 13.92
N ASP A 103 -25.96 10.77 14.83
CA ASP A 103 -24.67 10.57 15.52
C ASP A 103 -24.35 9.08 15.57
N VAL A 104 -23.47 8.66 14.67
CA VAL A 104 -23.03 7.28 14.52
C VAL A 104 -22.30 6.79 15.78
N THR A 105 -21.66 7.67 16.55
CA THR A 105 -20.92 7.29 17.77
C THR A 105 -21.80 6.90 18.94
N LYS A 106 -23.09 7.25 18.89
CA LYS A 106 -24.09 6.90 19.90
C LYS A 106 -25.03 5.79 19.44
N PHE A 107 -24.87 5.33 18.19
CA PHE A 107 -25.75 4.33 17.62
C PHE A 107 -25.51 2.96 18.25
N ASN A 108 -26.59 2.22 18.49
CA ASN A 108 -26.52 0.85 19.00
C ASN A 108 -26.36 -0.14 17.84
N PHE A 109 -25.13 -0.35 17.39
CA PHE A 109 -24.81 -1.27 16.28
C PHE A 109 -25.32 -2.71 16.48
N PRO A 110 -25.24 -3.32 17.68
CA PRO A 110 -25.83 -4.63 17.93
C PRO A 110 -27.32 -4.79 17.60
N SER A 111 -28.07 -3.68 17.45
CA SER A 111 -29.47 -3.73 17.00
C SER A 111 -29.63 -4.12 15.52
N LEU A 112 -28.55 -4.06 14.73
CA LEU A 112 -28.53 -4.46 13.33
C LEU A 112 -28.21 -5.94 13.13
N GLY A 113 -27.64 -6.60 14.14
CA GLY A 113 -27.09 -7.95 14.05
C GLY A 113 -25.72 -8.04 14.74
N LYS A 114 -25.19 -9.25 14.87
CA LYS A 114 -23.88 -9.52 15.51
C LYS A 114 -22.94 -10.39 14.69
N ASP A 115 -23.40 -10.85 13.53
CA ASP A 115 -22.74 -11.88 12.72
C ASP A 115 -22.33 -11.30 11.35
N PHE A 116 -21.79 -10.08 11.36
CA PHE A 116 -21.28 -9.47 10.15
C PHE A 116 -19.91 -10.08 9.82
N GLU A 117 -19.76 -10.58 8.58
CA GLU A 117 -18.49 -11.10 8.06
C GLU A 117 -17.48 -9.97 7.81
N GLY A 118 -17.96 -8.75 7.61
CA GLY A 118 -17.11 -7.59 7.40
C GLY A 118 -17.79 -6.28 7.77
N VAL A 119 -17.00 -5.34 8.29
CA VAL A 119 -17.41 -3.95 8.52
C VAL A 119 -16.45 -3.02 7.81
N TYR A 120 -17.02 -2.13 7.00
CA TYR A 120 -16.30 -1.05 6.34
C TYR A 120 -16.59 0.28 7.06
N VAL A 121 -15.54 1.04 7.33
CA VAL A 121 -15.61 2.32 8.04
C VAL A 121 -14.84 3.37 7.26
N ASP A 122 -15.52 4.48 6.96
CA ASP A 122 -14.92 5.68 6.37
C ASP A 122 -15.11 6.89 7.29
N PRO A 123 -14.24 7.08 8.31
CA PRO A 123 -14.40 8.17 9.24
C PRO A 123 -14.10 9.52 8.57
N PRO A 124 -14.85 10.59 8.90
CA PRO A 124 -14.65 11.90 8.29
C PRO A 124 -13.44 12.62 8.89
N TRP A 125 -12.22 12.17 8.58
CA TRP A 125 -10.97 12.68 9.18
C TRP A 125 -10.79 14.20 9.05
N HIS A 126 -11.27 14.76 7.94
CA HIS A 126 -11.19 16.20 7.64
C HIS A 126 -12.15 17.06 8.48
N SER A 127 -13.17 16.49 9.14
CA SER A 127 -14.12 17.25 9.97
C SER A 127 -13.66 17.42 11.42
N GLY A 128 -12.39 17.11 11.71
CA GLY A 128 -11.86 17.13 13.07
C GLY A 128 -12.13 15.83 13.86
N PHE A 129 -12.69 14.81 13.20
CA PHE A 129 -12.87 13.49 13.79
C PHE A 129 -11.52 12.89 14.23
N LYS A 130 -11.46 12.41 15.48
CA LYS A 130 -10.23 11.87 16.08
C LYS A 130 -10.30 10.35 16.21
N PRO A 131 -9.17 9.63 16.05
CA PRO A 131 -9.11 8.16 16.19
C PRO A 131 -9.79 7.64 17.47
N ALA A 132 -9.58 8.32 18.60
CA ALA A 132 -10.18 7.95 19.89
C ALA A 132 -11.72 7.85 19.86
N SER A 133 -12.39 8.53 18.93
CA SER A 133 -13.85 8.48 18.78
C SER A 133 -14.34 7.13 18.26
N LEU A 134 -13.50 6.37 17.55
CA LEU A 134 -13.85 5.04 17.04
C LEU A 134 -14.11 4.02 18.14
N LYS A 135 -13.47 4.18 19.32
CA LYS A 135 -13.75 3.34 20.49
C LYS A 135 -15.23 3.37 20.90
N LYS A 136 -15.96 4.44 20.58
CA LYS A 136 -17.38 4.58 20.91
C LYS A 136 -18.28 3.74 20.00
N LEU A 137 -17.82 3.40 18.81
CA LEU A 137 -18.59 2.59 17.85
C LEU A 137 -18.73 1.14 18.32
N LYS A 138 -17.76 0.63 19.09
CA LYS A 138 -17.72 -0.74 19.61
C LYS A 138 -17.97 -1.80 18.52
N ILE A 139 -17.22 -1.68 17.42
CA ILE A 139 -17.38 -2.49 16.21
C ILE A 139 -17.16 -3.98 16.50
N GLU A 140 -16.33 -4.30 17.49
CA GLU A 140 -16.09 -5.66 17.97
C GLU A 140 -17.36 -6.39 18.45
N ASN A 141 -18.44 -5.65 18.74
CA ASN A 141 -19.71 -6.26 19.14
C ASN A 141 -20.58 -6.69 17.96
N VAL A 142 -20.23 -6.29 16.74
CA VAL A 142 -20.96 -6.64 15.51
C VAL A 142 -20.16 -7.52 14.57
N VAL A 143 -18.83 -7.56 14.69
CA VAL A 143 -17.95 -8.46 13.96
C VAL A 143 -17.27 -9.38 14.97
N THR A 144 -17.84 -10.58 15.17
CA THR A 144 -17.28 -11.60 16.07
C THR A 144 -16.21 -12.45 15.39
N SER A 145 -16.36 -12.72 14.10
CA SER A 145 -15.41 -13.44 13.26
C SER A 145 -15.52 -12.90 11.84
N GLY A 146 -14.68 -11.93 11.49
CA GLY A 146 -14.76 -11.26 10.19
C GLY A 146 -13.61 -10.30 9.95
N LEU A 147 -13.81 -9.35 9.04
CA LEU A 147 -12.82 -8.34 8.68
C LEU A 147 -13.30 -6.93 8.99
N LEU A 148 -12.37 -6.09 9.44
CA LEU A 148 -12.60 -4.67 9.65
C LEU A 148 -11.74 -3.89 8.66
N PHE A 149 -12.42 -3.16 7.78
CA PHE A 149 -11.82 -2.26 6.79
C PHE A 149 -11.99 -0.83 7.26
N ILE A 150 -10.91 -0.12 7.54
CA ILE A 150 -10.96 1.28 7.99
C ILE A 150 -10.11 2.15 7.08
N TRP A 151 -10.72 3.13 6.41
CA TRP A 151 -9.95 4.22 5.80
C TRP A 151 -9.26 5.02 6.88
N VAL A 152 -7.96 5.24 6.73
CA VAL A 152 -7.15 5.94 7.71
C VAL A 152 -6.12 6.86 7.05
N GLU A 153 -5.91 8.03 7.65
CA GLU A 153 -4.76 8.86 7.36
C GLU A 153 -3.48 8.21 7.91
N LYS A 154 -2.37 8.31 7.17
CA LYS A 154 -1.09 7.67 7.56
C LYS A 154 -0.67 7.98 9.00
N GLU A 155 -0.95 9.19 9.46
CA GLU A 155 -0.58 9.70 10.80
C GLU A 155 -1.34 8.99 11.93
N TYR A 156 -2.54 8.50 11.65
CA TYR A 156 -3.42 7.88 12.65
C TYR A 156 -3.28 6.35 12.70
N ILE A 157 -2.49 5.74 11.82
CA ILE A 157 -2.30 4.28 11.80
C ILE A 157 -1.91 3.73 13.18
N PRO A 158 -0.91 4.29 13.91
CA PRO A 158 -0.55 3.79 15.23
C PRO A 158 -1.72 3.85 16.23
N ASP A 159 -2.50 4.93 16.18
CA ASP A 159 -3.65 5.10 17.07
C ASP A 159 -4.74 4.05 16.79
N ILE A 160 -5.03 3.77 15.51
CA ILE A 160 -6.01 2.76 15.11
C ILE A 160 -5.58 1.37 15.56
N LEU A 161 -4.32 1.01 15.34
CA LEU A 161 -3.79 -0.28 15.76
C LEU A 161 -3.84 -0.42 17.29
N GLU A 162 -3.50 0.64 18.03
CA GLU A 162 -3.58 0.63 19.49
C GLU A 162 -5.03 0.52 20.00
N ILE A 163 -6.00 1.13 19.30
CA ILE A 163 -7.43 1.02 19.63
C ILE A 163 -7.93 -0.42 19.52
N TYR A 164 -7.51 -1.14 18.47
CA TYR A 164 -8.07 -2.46 18.12
C TYR A 164 -7.17 -3.64 18.46
N LYS A 165 -5.97 -3.42 19.02
CA LYS A 165 -4.95 -4.45 19.30
C LYS A 165 -5.47 -5.69 20.05
N ASP A 166 -6.43 -5.49 20.97
CA ASP A 166 -6.96 -6.56 21.82
C ASP A 166 -8.17 -7.28 21.20
N LYS A 167 -8.63 -6.81 20.03
CA LYS A 167 -9.87 -7.24 19.37
C LYS A 167 -9.66 -7.74 17.95
N PHE A 168 -8.70 -7.15 17.25
CA PHE A 168 -8.35 -7.50 15.88
C PHE A 168 -6.84 -7.55 15.73
N VAL A 169 -6.39 -8.43 14.84
CA VAL A 169 -5.03 -8.60 14.37
C VAL A 169 -4.88 -7.84 13.06
N TYR A 170 -3.79 -7.08 12.93
CA TYR A 170 -3.45 -6.44 11.66
C TYR A 170 -3.09 -7.50 10.61
N VAL A 171 -3.73 -7.45 9.45
CA VAL A 171 -3.48 -8.36 8.33
C VAL A 171 -2.71 -7.66 7.23
N GLU A 172 -3.31 -6.61 6.65
CA GLU A 172 -2.78 -5.95 5.46
C GLU A 172 -3.22 -4.48 5.39
N ASN A 173 -2.63 -3.74 4.46
CA ASN A 173 -3.06 -2.40 4.11
C ASN A 173 -3.21 -2.23 2.60
N ILE A 174 -4.38 -1.77 2.17
CA ILE A 174 -4.65 -1.42 0.78
C ILE A 174 -4.35 0.06 0.61
N THR A 175 -3.57 0.39 -0.43
CA THR A 175 -3.21 1.78 -0.71
C THR A 175 -3.90 2.27 -1.97
N TRP A 176 -4.64 3.37 -1.87
CA TRP A 176 -5.13 4.11 -3.02
C TRP A 176 -4.17 5.25 -3.34
N VAL A 177 -3.43 5.13 -4.45
CA VAL A 177 -2.56 6.20 -4.94
C VAL A 177 -3.36 7.12 -5.85
N THR A 178 -3.37 8.42 -5.55
CA THR A 178 -4.11 9.42 -6.31
C THR A 178 -3.22 10.02 -7.39
N LEU A 179 -3.73 10.07 -8.61
CA LEU A 179 -3.13 10.77 -9.73
C LEU A 179 -3.94 12.01 -10.07
N THR A 180 -3.26 13.01 -10.59
CA THR A 180 -3.87 14.15 -11.28
C THR A 180 -4.39 13.72 -12.65
N VAL A 181 -5.27 14.54 -13.26
CA VAL A 181 -5.82 14.31 -14.61
C VAL A 181 -4.73 14.09 -15.67
N GLY A 182 -3.52 14.60 -15.46
CA GLY A 182 -2.37 14.40 -16.35
C GLY A 182 -1.50 13.17 -16.04
N ASN A 183 -2.02 12.14 -15.35
CA ASN A 183 -1.28 10.95 -14.90
C ASN A 183 0.01 11.27 -14.13
N ARG A 184 -0.02 12.36 -13.35
CA ARG A 184 1.08 12.72 -12.42
C ARG A 184 0.65 12.39 -11.00
N ALA A 185 1.56 11.93 -10.16
CA ALA A 185 1.29 11.72 -8.74
C ALA A 185 0.73 13.01 -8.12
N TYR A 186 -0.45 12.91 -7.52
CA TYR A 186 -0.99 14.00 -6.71
C TYR A 186 -0.13 14.15 -5.47
N VAL A 187 0.15 15.39 -5.05
CA VAL A 187 0.98 15.64 -3.85
C VAL A 187 0.30 16.71 -3.01
N GLU A 188 -0.35 16.28 -1.95
CA GLU A 188 -0.86 17.13 -0.88
C GLU A 188 0.27 17.48 0.10
N LYS A 189 0.23 18.70 0.64
CA LYS A 189 1.21 19.16 1.63
C LYS A 189 1.04 18.40 2.95
N SER A 190 2.16 18.03 3.56
CA SER A 190 2.20 17.36 4.87
C SER A 190 3.52 17.70 5.55
N THR A 191 3.60 17.48 6.86
CA THR A 191 4.71 17.92 7.73
C THR A 191 6.08 17.43 7.27
N TYR A 192 6.18 16.18 6.82
CA TYR A 192 7.47 15.55 6.49
C TYR A 192 7.61 15.22 5.01
N LEU A 193 6.61 14.54 4.44
CA LEU A 193 6.59 14.10 3.05
C LEU A 193 5.20 14.39 2.49
N GLY A 194 5.15 14.79 1.22
CA GLY A 194 3.88 15.02 0.54
C GLY A 194 3.03 13.75 0.48
N LYS A 195 1.72 13.91 0.65
CA LYS A 195 0.76 12.80 0.65
C LYS A 195 0.19 12.64 -0.76
N ALA A 196 0.31 11.43 -1.30
CA ALA A 196 -0.21 11.08 -2.62
C ALA A 196 -1.20 9.91 -2.56
N LYS A 197 -1.54 9.47 -1.34
CA LYS A 197 -2.22 8.21 -1.13
C LYS A 197 -3.12 8.22 0.09
N LYS A 198 -4.20 7.44 0.01
CA LYS A 198 -5.04 7.05 1.13
C LYS A 198 -4.80 5.57 1.46
N ILE A 199 -5.08 5.17 2.69
CA ILE A 199 -4.81 3.80 3.16
C ILE A 199 -6.09 3.23 3.77
N VAL A 200 -6.45 2.00 3.38
CA VAL A 200 -7.40 1.16 4.12
C VAL A 200 -6.59 0.18 4.94
N LEU A 201 -6.82 0.14 6.25
CA LEU A 201 -6.32 -0.94 7.11
C LEU A 201 -7.30 -2.10 7.06
N VAL A 202 -6.76 -3.31 6.94
CA VAL A 202 -7.49 -4.56 7.02
C VAL A 202 -7.11 -5.27 8.31
N LEU A 203 -8.07 -5.41 9.21
CA LEU A 203 -7.90 -6.06 10.52
C LEU A 203 -8.82 -7.29 10.60
N ARG A 204 -8.41 -8.32 11.34
CA ARG A 204 -9.14 -9.59 11.52
C ARG A 204 -9.26 -10.00 12.97
#